data_AF-A0A1B9GXT8-F1
#
_entry.id   AF-A0A1B9GXT8-F1
#
_cell.length_a   1.000
_cell.length_b   1.000
_cell.length_c   1.000
_cell.angle_alpha   90.00
_cell.angle_beta   90.00
_cell.angle_gamma   90.00
#
_symmetry.space_group_name_H-M   'P 1'
#
loop_
_entity.id
_entity.type
_entity.pdbx_description
1 polymer ?
#
loop_
_entity_poly.entity_id
_entity_poly.type
_entity_poly.pdbx_seq_one_letter_code
_entity_poly.pdbx_strand_id
1 'polypeptide(L)'
;MPLKQTVQPYPLIDADPHFSRVVRYMRPSDYVTWAGATAAGPGLLWAFEKADPTRSTKASLRSALRLTGWLGFCAGFMLAYQRSTARFWGWRENAAEVSKDQAELSARARAGQPLYGETELSPYLQGVAARNSTWSQLKLHAFPW
;
A
#
# COMPACT_ATOMS: atom_id res chain seq x y z
N MET A 1 0.56 17.70 15.88
CA MET A 1 0.38 16.82 17.06
C MET A 1 1.62 15.96 17.19
N PRO A 2 2.08 15.63 18.41
CA PRO A 2 3.25 14.78 18.57
C PRO A 2 2.95 13.39 18.01
N LEU A 3 3.74 12.95 17.04
CA LEU A 3 3.66 11.58 16.50
C LEU A 3 4.15 10.60 17.57
N LYS A 4 3.48 9.45 17.69
CA LYS A 4 3.99 8.36 18.52
C LYS A 4 5.35 7.96 17.97
N GLN A 5 6.40 8.14 18.77
CA GLN A 5 7.74 7.69 18.41
C GLN A 5 7.73 6.15 18.39
N THR A 6 8.09 5.59 17.25
CA THR A 6 8.36 4.16 17.11
C THR A 6 9.86 3.93 17.20
N VAL A 7 10.28 2.70 17.46
CA VAL A 7 11.67 2.32 17.23
C VAL A 7 11.77 1.91 15.77
N GLN A 8 12.54 2.64 14.97
CA GLN A 8 12.79 2.31 13.57
C GLN A 8 14.29 2.14 13.31
N PRO A 9 14.70 1.06 12.61
CA PRO A 9 16.11 0.84 12.26
C PRO A 9 16.60 1.75 11.12
N TYR A 10 15.70 2.34 10.33
CA TYR A 10 16.01 3.24 9.21
C TYR A 10 15.37 4.63 9.43
N PRO A 11 15.84 5.69 8.77
CA PRO A 11 15.27 7.04 8.94
C PRO A 11 13.78 7.10 8.55
N LEU A 12 13.01 7.84 9.33
CA LEU A 12 11.61 8.12 9.03
C LEU A 12 11.51 9.14 7.89
N ILE A 13 10.72 8.83 6.86
CA ILE A 13 10.41 9.76 5.75
C ILE A 13 9.09 10.48 6.06
N ASP A 14 8.04 9.71 6.30
CA ASP A 14 6.68 10.22 6.52
C ASP A 14 5.91 9.24 7.41
N ALA A 15 5.18 9.75 8.39
CA ALA A 15 4.36 8.94 9.29
C ALA A 15 2.97 8.64 8.72
N ASP A 16 2.47 9.48 7.80
CA ASP A 16 1.18 9.32 7.15
C ASP A 16 1.29 9.67 5.65
N PRO A 17 2.01 8.83 4.87
CA PRO A 17 2.30 9.16 3.49
C PRO A 17 1.03 9.18 2.64
N HIS A 18 0.88 10.24 1.85
CA HIS A 18 -0.24 10.37 0.92
C HIS A 18 -0.29 9.19 -0.08
N PHE A 19 -1.50 8.74 -0.42
CA PHE A 19 -1.74 7.58 -1.31
C PHE A 19 -0.89 7.60 -2.58
N SER A 20 -0.88 8.73 -3.29
CA SER A 20 -0.13 8.88 -4.54
C SER A 20 1.37 8.71 -4.34
N ARG A 21 1.93 9.10 -3.18
CA ARG A 21 3.34 8.90 -2.86
C ARG A 21 3.63 7.43 -2.63
N VAL A 22 2.81 6.75 -1.84
CA VAL A 22 2.97 5.31 -1.56
C VAL A 22 3.01 4.50 -2.85
N VAL A 23 2.07 4.78 -3.78
CA VAL A 23 2.01 4.09 -5.09
C VAL A 23 3.20 4.45 -5.97
N ARG A 24 3.58 5.73 -6.09
CA ARG A 24 4.74 6.17 -6.90
C ARG A 24 6.09 5.69 -6.36
N TYR A 25 6.15 5.31 -5.09
CA TYR A 25 7.35 4.81 -4.43
C TYR A 25 7.37 3.27 -4.35
N MET A 26 6.40 2.56 -4.95
CA MET A 26 6.46 1.11 -5.06
C MET A 26 7.71 0.68 -5.84
N ARG A 27 8.45 -0.29 -5.29
CA ARG A 27 9.58 -0.91 -5.98
C ARG A 27 9.06 -1.99 -6.94
N PRO A 28 9.85 -2.43 -7.93
CA PRO A 28 9.50 -3.58 -8.75
C PRO A 28 9.12 -4.83 -7.92
N SER A 29 9.77 -5.03 -6.77
CA SER A 29 9.44 -6.13 -5.85
C SER A 29 8.01 -6.08 -5.29
N ASP A 30 7.42 -4.90 -5.16
CA ASP A 30 6.06 -4.74 -4.66
C ASP A 30 5.04 -5.09 -5.75
N TYR A 31 5.33 -4.74 -7.01
CA TYR A 31 4.54 -5.21 -8.15
C TYR A 31 4.65 -6.73 -8.34
N VAL A 32 5.82 -7.32 -8.11
CA VAL A 32 5.97 -8.78 -8.09
C VAL A 32 5.12 -9.41 -7.00
N THR A 33 5.10 -8.82 -5.80
CA THR A 33 4.25 -9.28 -4.69
C THR A 33 2.77 -9.19 -5.06
N TRP A 34 2.36 -8.09 -5.68
CA TRP A 34 0.98 -7.88 -6.14
C TRP A 34 0.57 -8.88 -7.21
N ALA A 35 1.39 -9.07 -8.24
CA ALA A 35 1.16 -10.05 -9.29
C ALA A 35 1.11 -11.48 -8.72
N GLY A 36 2.01 -11.80 -7.80
CA GLY A 36 2.05 -13.09 -7.11
C GLY A 36 0.75 -13.37 -6.34
N ALA A 37 0.27 -12.41 -5.55
CA ALA A 37 -1.00 -12.53 -4.83
C ALA A 37 -2.21 -12.66 -5.78
N THR A 38 -2.19 -11.93 -6.90
CA THR A 38 -3.22 -11.99 -7.95
C THR A 38 -3.29 -13.38 -8.58
N ALA A 39 -2.15 -14.02 -8.83
CA ALA A 39 -2.08 -15.37 -9.38
C ALA A 39 -2.38 -16.45 -8.32
N ALA A 40 -2.03 -16.21 -7.06
CA ALA A 40 -2.19 -17.18 -5.98
C ALA A 40 -3.66 -17.54 -5.74
N GLY A 41 -4.58 -16.56 -5.74
CA GLY A 41 -6.01 -16.81 -5.55
C GLY A 41 -6.60 -17.87 -6.50
N PRO A 42 -6.62 -17.63 -7.81
CA PRO A 42 -7.14 -18.59 -8.79
C PRO A 42 -6.26 -19.83 -8.91
N GLY A 43 -4.93 -19.71 -8.74
CA GLY A 43 -4.01 -20.84 -8.77
C GLY A 43 -4.29 -21.86 -7.65
N LEU A 44 -4.50 -21.39 -6.42
CA LEU A 44 -4.88 -22.23 -5.28
C LEU A 44 -6.26 -22.85 -5.48
N LEU A 45 -7.25 -22.07 -5.93
CA LEU A 45 -8.58 -22.61 -6.20
C LEU A 45 -8.54 -23.73 -7.26
N TRP A 46 -7.78 -23.51 -8.33
CA TRP A 46 -7.59 -24.51 -9.39
C TRP A 46 -6.86 -25.76 -8.87
N ALA A 47 -5.84 -25.58 -8.04
CA ALA A 47 -5.11 -26.68 -7.42
C ALA A 47 -6.03 -27.52 -6.50
N PHE A 48 -6.89 -26.87 -5.71
CA PHE A 48 -7.87 -27.57 -4.88
C PHE A 48 -8.90 -28.34 -5.71
N GLU A 49 -9.44 -27.74 -6.77
CA GLU A 49 -10.36 -28.45 -7.68
C GLU A 49 -9.70 -29.65 -8.39
N LYS A 50 -8.37 -29.62 -8.56
CA LYS A 50 -7.61 -30.78 -9.08
C LYS A 50 -7.38 -31.87 -8.05
N ALA A 51 -7.20 -31.51 -6.78
CA ALA A 51 -6.97 -32.44 -5.69
C ALA A 51 -8.26 -33.14 -5.25
N ASP A 52 -9.36 -32.39 -5.13
CA ASP A 52 -10.68 -32.92 -4.78
C ASP A 52 -11.76 -32.25 -5.66
N PRO A 53 -12.14 -32.86 -6.80
CA PRO A 53 -13.04 -32.24 -7.76
C PRO A 53 -14.47 -32.10 -7.23
N THR A 54 -14.99 -30.88 -7.27
CA THR A 54 -16.39 -30.58 -6.89
C THR A 54 -17.42 -31.10 -7.89
N ARG A 55 -16.97 -31.53 -9.09
CA ARG A 55 -17.81 -31.92 -10.24
C ARG A 55 -18.76 -30.79 -10.70
N SER A 56 -18.38 -29.55 -10.42
CA SER A 56 -19.11 -28.36 -10.85
C SER A 56 -19.03 -28.16 -12.37
N THR A 57 -19.93 -27.34 -12.92
CA THR A 57 -19.87 -27.00 -14.35
C THR A 57 -18.63 -26.16 -14.65
N LYS A 58 -18.06 -26.32 -15.85
CA LYS A 58 -16.92 -25.51 -16.30
C LYS A 58 -17.20 -23.99 -16.22
N ALA A 59 -18.45 -23.60 -16.40
CA ALA A 59 -18.88 -22.20 -16.27
C ALA A 59 -18.77 -21.70 -14.82
N SER A 60 -19.23 -22.50 -13.85
CA SER A 60 -19.11 -22.17 -12.43
C SER A 60 -17.64 -22.02 -11.99
N LEU A 61 -16.78 -22.97 -12.37
CA LEU A 61 -15.34 -22.89 -12.07
C LEU A 61 -14.69 -21.64 -12.67
N ARG A 62 -15.01 -21.28 -13.92
CA ARG A 62 -14.49 -20.04 -14.55
C ARG A 62 -14.91 -18.79 -13.78
N SER A 63 -16.16 -18.71 -13.33
CA SER A 63 -16.62 -17.59 -12.52
C SER A 63 -15.89 -17.52 -11.18
N ALA A 64 -15.67 -18.66 -10.52
CA ALA A 64 -14.94 -18.73 -9.27
C ALA A 64 -13.45 -18.34 -9.42
N LEU A 65 -12.80 -18.75 -10.52
CA LEU A 65 -11.42 -18.33 -10.83
C LEU A 65 -11.33 -16.83 -11.09
N ARG A 66 -12.31 -16.22 -11.76
CA ARG A 66 -12.34 -14.76 -11.95
C ARG A 66 -12.51 -14.01 -10.63
N LEU A 67 -13.42 -14.48 -9.78
CA LEU A 67 -13.65 -13.89 -8.47
C LEU A 67 -12.39 -13.97 -7.60
N THR A 68 -11.78 -15.14 -7.51
CA THR A 68 -10.55 -15.33 -6.72
C THR A 68 -9.35 -14.57 -7.29
N GLY A 69 -9.26 -14.42 -8.61
CA GLY A 69 -8.31 -13.50 -9.25
C GLY A 69 -8.51 -12.05 -8.84
N TRP A 70 -9.76 -11.57 -8.84
CA TRP A 70 -10.09 -10.21 -8.40
C TRP A 70 -9.79 -9.99 -6.90
N LEU A 71 -10.15 -10.95 -6.05
CA LEU A 71 -9.83 -10.88 -4.61
C LEU A 71 -8.31 -10.89 -4.38
N GLY A 72 -7.57 -11.73 -5.09
CA GLY A 72 -6.10 -11.76 -5.06
C GLY A 72 -5.47 -10.45 -5.53
N PHE A 73 -6.07 -9.80 -6.53
CA PHE A 73 -5.65 -8.48 -6.99
C PHE A 73 -5.83 -7.41 -5.92
N CYS A 74 -7.00 -7.33 -5.28
CA CYS A 74 -7.27 -6.38 -4.21
C CYS A 74 -6.36 -6.61 -2.99
N ALA A 75 -6.26 -7.85 -2.54
CA ALA A 75 -5.40 -8.22 -1.41
C ALA A 75 -3.92 -7.98 -1.71
N GLY A 76 -3.48 -8.29 -2.93
CA GLY A 76 -2.12 -8.05 -3.40
C GLY A 76 -1.77 -6.56 -3.44
N PHE A 77 -2.71 -5.71 -3.86
CA PHE A 77 -2.53 -4.26 -3.81
C PHE A 77 -2.36 -3.76 -2.38
N MET A 78 -3.22 -4.19 -1.45
CA MET A 78 -3.13 -3.81 -0.04
C MET A 78 -1.79 -4.22 0.58
N LEU A 79 -1.30 -5.42 0.25
CA LEU A 79 0.00 -5.90 0.70
C LEU A 79 1.15 -5.08 0.11
N ALA A 80 1.11 -4.78 -1.19
CA ALA A 80 2.11 -3.93 -1.85
C ALA A 80 2.11 -2.51 -1.26
N TYR A 81 0.93 -1.95 -0.99
CA TYR A 81 0.75 -0.65 -0.35
C TYR A 81 1.38 -0.64 1.05
N GLN A 82 1.07 -1.63 1.89
CA GLN A 82 1.64 -1.77 3.23
C GLN A 82 3.17 -1.91 3.21
N ARG A 83 3.72 -2.66 2.24
CA ARG A 83 5.19 -2.81 2.08
C ARG A 83 5.87 -1.51 1.70
N SER A 84 5.23 -0.69 0.86
CA SER A 84 5.72 0.63 0.49
C SER A 84 5.63 1.59 1.67
N THR A 85 4.51 1.63 2.38
CA THR A 85 4.33 2.43 3.60
C THR A 85 5.35 2.06 4.69
N ALA A 86 5.67 0.77 4.87
CA ALA A 86 6.68 0.34 5.84
C ALA A 86 8.09 0.92 5.56
N ARG A 87 8.40 1.26 4.30
CA ARG A 87 9.64 1.97 3.94
C ARG A 87 9.56 3.45 4.31
N PHE A 88 8.39 4.10 4.18
CA PHE A 88 8.20 5.47 4.68
C PHE A 88 8.38 5.57 6.19
N TRP A 89 7.90 4.58 6.94
CA TRP A 89 8.06 4.50 8.40
C TRP A 89 9.47 4.15 8.88
N GLY A 90 10.40 3.82 7.98
CA GLY A 90 11.74 3.38 8.35
C GLY A 90 11.78 1.98 8.99
N TRP A 91 10.72 1.19 8.88
CA TRP A 91 10.68 -0.19 9.38
C TRP A 91 11.35 -1.19 8.44
N ARG A 92 11.59 -0.76 7.21
CA ARG A 92 12.34 -1.49 6.18
C ARG A 92 13.37 -0.56 5.57
N GLU A 93 14.38 -1.18 4.94
CA GLU A 93 15.41 -0.46 4.19
C GLU A 93 14.75 0.49 3.18
N ASN A 94 15.16 1.75 3.22
CA ASN A 94 14.50 2.84 2.50
C ASN A 94 15.47 3.89 1.93
N ALA A 95 16.76 3.57 1.72
CA ALA A 95 17.76 4.54 1.30
C ALA A 95 17.41 5.20 -0.05
N ALA A 96 16.91 4.41 -1.00
CA ALA A 96 16.46 4.92 -2.30
C ALA A 96 15.28 5.90 -2.17
N GLU A 97 14.34 5.61 -1.27
CA GLU A 97 13.16 6.43 -1.01
C GLU A 97 13.53 7.73 -0.29
N VAL A 98 14.47 7.67 0.65
CA VAL A 98 15.01 8.88 1.32
C VAL A 98 15.64 9.81 0.31
N SER A 99 16.52 9.30 -0.58
CA SER A 99 17.15 10.13 -1.60
C SER A 99 16.12 10.71 -2.59
N LYS A 100 15.13 9.92 -2.98
CA LYS A 100 14.04 10.38 -3.85
C LYS A 100 13.17 11.45 -3.19
N ASP A 101 12.80 11.24 -1.93
CA ASP A 101 12.03 12.20 -1.13
C ASP A 101 12.78 13.52 -0.97
N GLN A 102 14.06 13.46 -0.59
CA GLN A 102 14.89 14.64 -0.45
C GLN A 102 14.98 15.43 -1.76
N ALA A 103 15.13 14.74 -2.90
CA ALA A 103 15.15 15.40 -4.21
C ALA A 103 13.80 16.05 -4.55
N GLU A 104 12.68 15.35 -4.35
CA GLU A 104 11.33 15.86 -4.63
C GLU A 104 10.97 17.06 -3.74
N LEU A 105 11.21 16.96 -2.43
CA LEU A 105 10.90 18.03 -1.47
C LEU A 105 11.83 19.23 -1.61
N SER A 106 13.12 19.01 -1.89
CA SER A 106 14.06 20.12 -2.16
C SER A 106 13.68 20.87 -3.43
N ALA A 107 13.24 20.17 -4.48
CA ALA A 107 12.79 20.80 -5.70
C ALA A 107 11.54 21.66 -5.45
N ARG A 108 10.57 21.16 -4.67
CA ARG A 108 9.38 21.94 -4.27
C ARG A 108 9.73 23.16 -3.43
N ALA A 109 10.60 23.00 -2.44
CA ALA A 109 11.08 24.09 -1.60
C ALA A 109 11.76 25.19 -2.44
N ARG A 110 12.62 24.80 -3.40
CA ARG A 110 13.27 25.74 -4.34
C ARG A 110 12.27 26.45 -5.25
N ALA A 111 11.18 25.77 -5.62
CA ALA A 111 10.09 26.35 -6.41
C ALA A 111 9.12 27.22 -5.58
N GLY A 112 9.35 27.38 -4.27
CA GLY A 112 8.44 28.12 -3.38
C GLY A 112 7.08 27.44 -3.17
N GLN A 113 6.98 26.15 -3.47
CA GLN A 113 5.75 25.37 -3.33
C GLN A 113 5.66 24.71 -1.94
N PRO A 114 4.45 24.46 -1.41
CA PRO A 114 4.30 23.67 -0.19
C PRO A 114 4.88 22.26 -0.37
N LEU A 115 5.60 21.80 0.65
CA LEU A 115 6.26 20.48 0.64
C LEU A 115 5.27 19.35 0.37
N TYR A 116 4.14 19.35 1.08
CA TYR A 116 3.12 18.31 1.03
C TYR A 116 1.91 18.65 0.14
N GLY A 117 2.00 19.73 -0.66
CA GLY A 117 0.92 20.21 -1.52
C GLY A 117 -0.08 21.12 -0.81
N GLU A 118 -1.09 21.53 -1.57
CA GLU A 118 -2.18 22.41 -1.12
C GLU A 118 -3.42 21.60 -0.76
N THR A 119 -4.27 22.14 0.11
CA THR A 119 -5.54 21.51 0.50
C THR A 119 -6.62 22.56 0.73
N GLU A 120 -7.85 22.23 0.34
CA GLU A 120 -9.04 23.05 0.58
C GLU A 120 -9.57 22.91 2.03
N LEU A 121 -9.03 21.95 2.79
CA LEU A 121 -9.44 21.70 4.16
C LEU A 121 -8.91 22.80 5.10
N SER A 122 -9.75 23.24 6.03
CA SER A 122 -9.30 24.09 7.13
C SER A 122 -8.23 23.37 7.98
N PRO A 123 -7.32 24.09 8.66
CA PRO A 123 -6.31 23.46 9.51
C PRO A 123 -6.90 22.51 10.57
N TYR A 124 -8.10 22.80 11.07
CA TYR A 124 -8.82 21.90 11.96
C TYR A 124 -9.19 20.57 11.28
N LEU A 125 -9.78 20.63 10.08
CA LEU A 125 -10.18 19.44 9.32
C LEU A 125 -8.96 18.63 8.87
N GLN A 126 -7.85 19.27 8.52
CA GLN A 126 -6.59 18.59 8.26
C GLN A 126 -6.12 17.80 9.50
N GLY A 127 -6.22 18.40 10.68
CA GLY A 127 -5.92 17.70 11.93
C GLY A 127 -6.85 16.52 12.21
N VAL A 128 -8.15 16.66 11.93
CA VAL A 128 -9.13 15.55 12.05
C VAL A 128 -8.78 14.43 11.08
N ALA A 129 -8.52 14.76 9.81
CA ALA A 129 -8.16 13.81 8.77
C ALA A 129 -6.90 13.03 9.17
N ALA A 130 -5.82 13.74 9.53
CA ALA A 130 -4.56 13.12 9.94
C ALA A 130 -4.73 12.16 11.13
N ARG A 131 -5.57 12.49 12.12
CA ARG A 131 -5.84 11.58 13.26
C ARG A 131 -6.52 10.28 12.85
N ASN A 132 -7.32 10.30 11.79
CA ASN A 132 -7.98 9.09 11.30
C ASN A 132 -7.06 8.27 10.38
N SER A 133 -6.21 8.92 9.57
CA SER A 133 -5.33 8.25 8.60
C SER A 133 -4.00 7.78 9.17
N THR A 134 -3.44 8.47 10.18
CA THR A 134 -2.14 8.10 10.75
C THR A 134 -2.18 6.65 11.25
N TRP A 135 -1.30 5.80 10.71
CA TRP A 135 -1.19 4.36 10.99
C TRP A 135 -2.35 3.48 10.51
N SER A 136 -3.28 4.00 9.70
CA SER A 136 -4.41 3.22 9.18
C SER A 136 -3.96 1.99 8.39
N GLN A 137 -2.79 2.07 7.77
CA GLN A 137 -2.24 1.04 6.90
C GLN A 137 -1.89 -0.26 7.65
N LEU A 138 -1.82 -0.22 8.99
CA LEU A 138 -1.66 -1.41 9.83
C LEU A 138 -2.94 -2.27 9.87
N LYS A 139 -4.10 -1.70 9.55
CA LYS A 139 -5.41 -2.35 9.62
C LYS A 139 -6.07 -2.61 8.25
N LEU A 140 -5.30 -2.59 7.16
CA LEU A 140 -5.82 -2.87 5.81
C LEU A 140 -6.48 -4.25 5.67
N HIS A 141 -6.12 -5.21 6.51
CA HIS A 141 -6.78 -6.52 6.57
C HIS A 141 -8.23 -6.45 7.09
N ALA A 142 -8.58 -5.42 7.86
CA ALA A 142 -9.91 -5.21 8.42
C ALA A 142 -10.73 -4.23 7.56
N PHE A 143 -10.16 -3.06 7.24
CA PHE A 143 -10.79 -2.09 6.35
C PHE A 143 -9.74 -1.20 5.66
N PRO A 144 -9.94 -0.84 4.38
CA PRO A 144 -9.09 0.12 3.69
C PRO A 144 -9.40 1.55 4.15
N TRP A 145 -8.35 2.31 4.45
CA TRP A 145 -8.39 3.72 4.86
C TRP A 145 -7.10 4.40 4.48
#